data_AF-A0A1H3NXW6-F1
#
_entry.id   AF-A0A1H3NXW6-F1
#
_cell.length_a   1.000
_cell.length_b   1.000
_cell.length_c   1.000
_cell.angle_alpha   90.00
_cell.angle_beta   90.00
_cell.angle_gamma   90.00
#
_symmetry.space_group_name_H-M   'P 1'
#
loop_
_entity.id
_entity.type
_entity.pdbx_description
1 polymer ?
#
loop_
_entity_poly.entity_id
_entity_poly.type
_entity_poly.pdbx_seq_one_letter_code
_entity_poly.pdbx_strand_id
1 'polypeptide(L)'
;MGPESFTAGWTRLWRLAERLGGDPESVFAPVGLFLGDPTLARAWAYDCTPANATTFAATGVNGVHFSLVDCDGVAPVVMTVPMAFDKPNHILAGDIREFLALGTHAGYYGLESLAYAWDRQDMINRLERGGPPDDPTEAELLRHLTAEFALEPGEHIARRMEQLETMYGARVSPAQEA
;
A
#
# COMPACT_ATOMS: atom_id res chain seq x y z
N MET A 1 -21.57 -2.24 3.14
CA MET A 1 -20.45 -3.19 3.27
C MET A 1 -19.86 -3.00 4.64
N GLY A 2 -19.80 -4.04 5.45
CA GLY A 2 -19.09 -3.98 6.74
C GLY A 2 -17.58 -3.90 6.51
N PRO A 3 -16.80 -3.49 7.52
CA PRO A 3 -15.35 -3.54 7.42
C PRO A 3 -14.93 -5.01 7.23
N GLU A 4 -14.37 -5.37 6.08
CA GLU A 4 -13.54 -6.57 6.02
C GLU A 4 -12.42 -6.35 7.05
N SER A 5 -12.20 -7.31 7.97
CA SER A 5 -11.12 -7.14 8.94
C SER A 5 -9.79 -7.04 8.20
N PHE A 6 -8.85 -6.27 8.76
CA PHE A 6 -7.47 -6.12 8.31
C PHE A 6 -6.87 -7.43 7.73
N THR A 7 -6.99 -8.53 8.47
CA THR A 7 -6.45 -9.84 8.09
C THR A 7 -7.22 -10.49 6.94
N ALA A 8 -8.52 -10.24 6.82
CA ALA A 8 -9.36 -10.84 5.78
C ALA A 8 -8.97 -10.35 4.39
N GLY A 9 -8.81 -9.03 4.22
CA GLY A 9 -8.40 -8.47 2.93
C GLY A 9 -6.98 -8.87 2.53
N TRP A 10 -6.03 -8.89 3.48
CA TRP A 10 -4.68 -9.40 3.23
C TRP A 10 -4.68 -10.90 2.88
N THR A 11 -5.39 -11.72 3.64
CA THR A 11 -5.54 -13.17 3.35
C THR A 11 -6.17 -13.38 1.98
N ARG A 12 -7.13 -12.54 1.59
CA ARG A 12 -7.76 -12.60 0.28
C ARG A 12 -6.77 -12.28 -0.84
N LEU A 13 -5.94 -11.25 -0.66
CA LEU A 13 -4.87 -10.90 -1.59
C LEU A 13 -3.86 -12.04 -1.74
N TRP A 14 -3.44 -12.63 -0.62
CA TRP A 14 -2.56 -13.81 -0.61
C TRP A 14 -3.16 -14.99 -1.36
N ARG A 15 -4.44 -15.31 -1.12
CA ARG A 15 -5.14 -16.39 -1.84
C ARG A 15 -5.30 -16.11 -3.32
N LEU A 16 -5.44 -14.85 -3.72
CA LEU A 16 -5.43 -14.49 -5.14
C LEU A 16 -4.05 -14.82 -5.74
N ALA A 17 -2.97 -14.46 -5.03
CA ALA A 17 -1.61 -14.77 -5.43
C ALA A 17 -1.40 -16.28 -5.66
N GLU A 18 -1.86 -17.12 -4.72
CA GLU A 18 -1.84 -18.59 -4.84
C GLU A 18 -2.60 -19.10 -6.08
N ARG A 19 -3.77 -18.51 -6.39
CA ARG A 19 -4.59 -18.90 -7.56
C ARG A 19 -3.92 -18.56 -8.90
N LEU A 20 -3.06 -17.55 -8.93
CA LEU A 20 -2.34 -17.16 -10.14
C LEU A 20 -1.15 -18.09 -10.46
N GLY A 21 -0.85 -19.06 -9.58
CA GLY A 21 0.08 -20.16 -9.84
C GLY A 21 1.56 -19.84 -9.70
N GLY A 22 1.90 -18.65 -9.17
CA GLY A 22 3.26 -18.24 -8.82
C GLY A 22 3.55 -18.38 -7.32
N ASP A 23 4.76 -17.98 -6.92
CA ASP A 23 5.06 -17.74 -5.51
C ASP A 23 4.23 -16.55 -4.99
N PRO A 24 3.39 -16.72 -3.96
CA PRO A 24 2.54 -15.65 -3.44
C PRO A 24 3.30 -14.39 -3.04
N GLU A 25 4.55 -14.53 -2.58
CA GLU A 25 5.37 -13.40 -2.16
C GLU A 25 5.77 -12.51 -3.34
N SER A 26 5.88 -13.05 -4.56
CA SER A 26 6.50 -12.37 -5.70
C SER A 26 5.65 -12.30 -6.97
N VAL A 27 4.48 -12.94 -7.02
CA VAL A 27 3.63 -12.94 -8.23
C VAL A 27 3.16 -11.54 -8.64
N PHE A 28 3.06 -10.60 -7.68
CA PHE A 28 2.73 -9.19 -7.95
C PHE A 28 3.95 -8.27 -8.05
N ALA A 29 5.17 -8.83 -8.08
CA ALA A 29 6.39 -8.04 -8.25
C ALA A 29 6.38 -7.15 -9.50
N PRO A 30 5.82 -7.57 -10.67
CA PRO A 30 5.74 -6.69 -11.84
C PRO A 30 4.95 -5.40 -11.59
N VAL A 31 3.93 -5.44 -10.73
CA VAL A 31 3.16 -4.24 -10.35
C VAL A 31 3.72 -3.55 -9.10
N GLY A 32 4.88 -3.98 -8.59
CA GLY A 32 5.56 -3.37 -7.45
C GLY A 32 5.04 -3.82 -6.08
N LEU A 33 4.52 -5.05 -5.97
CA LEU A 33 4.12 -5.64 -4.69
C LEU A 33 4.81 -6.99 -4.46
N PHE A 34 5.66 -7.01 -3.45
CA PHE A 34 6.12 -8.22 -2.79
C PHE A 34 5.30 -8.44 -1.53
N LEU A 35 4.53 -9.52 -1.46
CA LEU A 35 3.60 -9.75 -0.36
C LEU A 35 4.29 -10.41 0.84
N GLY A 36 3.92 -10.00 2.04
CA GLY A 36 4.20 -10.76 3.25
C GLY A 36 3.17 -11.86 3.45
N ASP A 37 3.56 -12.94 4.12
CA ASP A 37 2.65 -14.02 4.54
C ASP A 37 1.74 -13.54 5.71
N PRO A 38 0.40 -13.56 5.56
CA PRO A 38 -0.52 -13.16 6.62
C PRO A 38 -0.40 -14.00 7.90
N THR A 39 0.15 -15.22 7.83
CA THR A 39 0.38 -16.09 8.99
C THR A 39 1.64 -15.70 9.78
N LEU A 40 2.52 -14.88 9.19
CA LEU A 40 3.76 -14.39 9.80
C LEU A 40 3.71 -12.89 10.14
N ALA A 41 2.48 -12.37 10.30
CA ALA A 41 2.17 -10.96 10.57
C ALA A 41 3.07 -10.33 11.64
N ARG A 42 3.84 -9.32 11.24
CA ARG A 42 4.71 -8.51 12.10
C ARG A 42 5.07 -7.18 11.44
N ALA A 43 5.56 -6.21 12.22
CA ALA A 43 6.31 -5.08 11.68
C ALA A 43 7.65 -5.55 11.10
N TRP A 44 8.12 -4.90 10.04
CA TRP A 44 9.48 -5.08 9.54
C TRP A 44 10.49 -4.24 10.33
N ALA A 45 11.74 -4.69 10.36
CA ALA A 45 12.78 -4.17 11.24
C ALA A 45 13.52 -2.95 10.68
N TYR A 46 12.80 -1.91 10.28
CA TYR A 46 13.39 -0.59 10.00
C TYR A 46 13.11 0.36 11.16
N ASP A 47 14.12 1.15 11.56
CA ASP A 47 14.04 2.13 12.65
C ASP A 47 13.01 3.25 12.42
N CYS A 48 12.40 3.34 11.24
CA CYS A 48 11.35 4.30 10.92
C CYS A 48 9.96 3.66 10.76
N THR A 49 9.85 2.33 10.83
CA THR A 49 8.56 1.62 10.76
C THR A 49 7.74 1.92 12.02
N PRO A 50 6.45 2.29 11.91
CA PRO A 50 5.64 2.59 13.08
C PRO A 50 5.53 1.39 14.03
N ALA A 51 5.61 1.63 15.34
CA ALA A 51 5.63 0.55 16.34
C ALA A 51 4.33 -0.27 16.38
N ASN A 52 3.20 0.32 16.01
CA ASN A 52 1.89 -0.32 15.94
C ASN A 52 1.52 -0.78 14.52
N ALA A 53 2.51 -1.01 13.67
CA ALA A 53 2.32 -1.45 12.29
C ALA A 53 2.40 -2.97 12.13
N THR A 54 1.66 -3.50 11.16
CA THR A 54 1.86 -4.84 10.62
C THR A 54 2.13 -4.74 9.12
N THR A 55 3.33 -5.12 8.69
CA THR A 55 3.76 -5.00 7.30
C THR A 55 3.19 -6.13 6.47
N PHE A 56 2.53 -5.79 5.36
CA PHE A 56 1.87 -6.77 4.49
C PHE A 56 2.44 -6.82 3.08
N ALA A 57 3.17 -5.79 2.65
CA ALA A 57 3.81 -5.77 1.34
C ALA A 57 4.98 -4.78 1.27
N ALA A 58 5.77 -4.88 0.21
CA ALA A 58 6.82 -3.91 -0.13
C ALA A 58 7.04 -3.77 -1.63
N THR A 59 7.78 -2.74 -2.03
CA THR A 59 8.15 -2.54 -3.44
C THR A 59 9.40 -3.33 -3.84
N GLY A 60 10.17 -3.83 -2.86
CA GLY A 60 11.47 -4.48 -3.10
C GLY A 60 12.63 -3.52 -3.31
N VAL A 61 12.41 -2.21 -3.17
CA VAL A 61 13.40 -1.16 -3.43
C VAL A 61 13.54 -0.23 -2.23
N ASN A 62 14.78 0.11 -1.86
CA ASN A 62 15.12 1.08 -0.81
C ASN A 62 14.45 0.85 0.56
N GLY A 63 14.01 -0.39 0.83
CA GLY A 63 13.27 -0.72 2.04
C GLY A 63 11.85 -0.14 2.10
N VAL A 64 11.29 0.37 0.99
CA VAL A 64 9.93 0.90 0.97
C VAL A 64 8.92 -0.22 1.18
N HIS A 65 8.07 -0.05 2.18
CA HIS A 65 7.10 -1.06 2.58
C HIS A 65 5.76 -0.47 3.01
N PHE A 66 4.72 -1.30 2.96
CA PHE A 66 3.35 -0.96 3.25
C PHE A 66 2.89 -1.74 4.46
N SER A 67 2.37 -1.02 5.44
CA SER A 67 1.90 -1.59 6.69
C SER A 67 0.50 -1.11 7.02
N LEU A 68 -0.25 -1.97 7.71
CA LEU A 68 -1.54 -1.64 8.29
C LEU A 68 -1.28 -1.22 9.74
N VAL A 69 -1.80 -0.07 10.15
CA VAL A 69 -1.59 0.49 11.49
C VAL A 69 -2.85 0.37 12.31
N ASP A 70 -2.80 -0.27 13.47
CA ASP A 70 -3.99 -0.39 14.34
C ASP A 70 -4.34 0.97 14.95
N CYS A 71 -5.49 1.50 14.55
CA CYS A 71 -6.05 2.79 14.96
C CYS A 71 -7.44 2.60 15.60
N ASP A 72 -7.53 1.81 16.66
CA ASP A 72 -8.76 1.58 17.45
C ASP A 72 -9.93 1.06 16.60
N GLY A 73 -9.71 -0.05 15.90
CA GLY A 73 -10.73 -0.70 15.07
C GLY A 73 -10.80 -0.23 13.62
N VAL A 74 -9.89 0.66 13.22
CA VAL A 74 -9.60 0.99 11.81
C VAL A 74 -8.13 0.67 11.53
N ALA A 75 -7.83 0.25 10.30
CA ALA A 75 -6.48 -0.14 9.90
C ALA A 75 -6.05 0.63 8.63
N PRO A 76 -5.69 1.93 8.73
CA PRO A 76 -5.12 2.65 7.61
C PRO A 76 -3.83 2.00 7.11
N VAL A 77 -3.60 2.12 5.80
CA VAL A 77 -2.35 1.72 5.16
C VAL A 77 -1.37 2.87 5.20
N VAL A 78 -0.22 2.63 5.82
CA VAL A 78 0.94 3.51 5.87
C VAL A 78 2.02 2.96 4.96
N MET A 79 2.53 3.81 4.08
CA MET A 79 3.79 3.60 3.38
C MET A 79 4.92 4.16 4.22
N THR A 80 5.94 3.35 4.47
CA THR A 80 7.19 3.76 5.09
C THR A 80 8.27 3.82 4.00
N VAL A 81 8.90 4.98 3.85
CA VAL A 81 9.98 5.28 2.90
C VAL A 81 11.23 5.64 3.70
N PRO A 82 12.13 4.69 4.00
CA PRO A 82 13.31 4.94 4.84
C PRO A 82 14.22 6.06 4.32
N MET A 83 14.24 6.25 2.99
CA MET A 83 15.05 7.29 2.34
C MET A 83 14.45 8.70 2.42
N ALA A 84 13.19 8.83 2.86
CA ALA A 84 12.55 10.12 3.12
C ALA A 84 12.78 10.55 4.58
N PHE A 85 14.06 10.68 4.95
CA PHE A 85 14.57 10.79 6.33
C PHE A 85 13.73 11.67 7.28
N ASP A 86 13.33 12.87 6.86
CA ASP A 86 12.61 13.83 7.72
C ASP A 86 11.15 13.44 7.98
N LYS A 87 10.49 12.79 7.01
CA LYS A 87 9.09 12.36 7.10
C LYS A 87 8.93 11.02 6.37
N PRO A 88 9.35 9.88 6.98
CA PRO A 88 9.38 8.60 6.30
C PRO A 88 8.01 7.91 6.20
N ASN A 89 7.03 8.31 7.02
CA ASN A 89 5.73 7.63 7.10
C ASN A 89 4.62 8.48 6.46
N HIS A 90 3.86 7.85 5.56
CA HIS A 90 2.77 8.48 4.81
C HIS A 90 1.53 7.59 4.82
N ILE A 91 0.40 8.10 5.33
CA ILE A 91 -0.88 7.39 5.25
C ILE A 91 -1.42 7.50 3.83
N LEU A 92 -1.56 6.37 3.15
CA LEU A 92 -2.01 6.29 1.76
C LEU A 92 -3.51 6.03 1.64
N ALA A 93 -4.05 5.18 2.51
CA ALA A 93 -5.42 4.70 2.43
C ALA A 93 -6.01 4.39 3.82
N GLY A 94 -7.32 4.40 3.94
CA GLY A 94 -8.05 4.05 5.17
C GLY A 94 -8.21 2.55 5.39
N ASP A 95 -8.07 1.75 4.34
CA ASP A 95 -8.08 0.29 4.38
C ASP A 95 -7.33 -0.32 3.18
N ILE A 96 -7.20 -1.65 3.16
CA ILE A 96 -6.49 -2.37 2.09
C ILE A 96 -7.18 -2.26 0.73
N ARG A 97 -8.51 -2.15 0.67
CA ARG A 97 -9.24 -2.03 -0.60
C ARG A 97 -8.96 -0.66 -1.22
N GLU A 98 -9.02 0.40 -0.41
CA GLU A 98 -8.66 1.75 -0.82
C GLU A 98 -7.18 1.82 -1.24
N PHE A 99 -6.27 1.13 -0.55
CA PHE A 99 -4.87 1.02 -0.99
C PHE A 99 -4.74 0.35 -2.36
N LEU A 100 -5.41 -0.78 -2.57
CA LEU A 100 -5.35 -1.50 -3.85
C LEU A 100 -5.96 -0.66 -4.98
N ALA A 101 -6.98 0.14 -4.69
CA ALA A 101 -7.58 1.07 -5.64
C ALA A 101 -6.58 2.11 -6.17
N LEU A 102 -5.66 2.60 -5.33
CA LEU A 102 -4.63 3.56 -5.73
C LEU A 102 -3.76 3.03 -6.88
N GLY A 103 -3.35 1.76 -6.80
CA GLY A 103 -2.42 1.15 -7.76
C GLY A 103 -3.08 0.65 -9.05
N THR A 104 -4.40 0.76 -9.21
CA THR A 104 -5.17 0.15 -10.32
C THR A 104 -4.69 0.53 -11.73
N HIS A 105 -4.05 1.69 -11.89
CA HIS A 105 -3.56 2.17 -13.18
C HIS A 105 -2.03 2.24 -13.28
N ALA A 106 -1.36 2.54 -12.18
CA ALA A 106 0.07 2.86 -12.20
C ALA A 106 0.94 1.82 -11.47
N GLY A 107 0.33 0.76 -10.93
CA GLY A 107 0.99 -0.13 -10.00
C GLY A 107 1.37 0.58 -8.69
N TYR A 108 2.25 -0.05 -7.93
CA TYR A 108 2.61 0.35 -6.57
C TYR A 108 4.09 0.76 -6.44
N TYR A 109 4.91 0.46 -7.46
CA TYR A 109 6.34 0.76 -7.47
C TYR A 109 6.62 2.26 -7.29
N GLY A 110 5.91 3.11 -8.04
CA GLY A 110 6.12 4.56 -8.02
C GLY A 110 5.54 5.28 -6.81
N LEU A 111 4.89 4.58 -5.87
CA LEU A 111 4.26 5.25 -4.73
C LEU A 111 5.27 5.96 -3.82
N GLU A 112 6.54 5.55 -3.82
CA GLU A 112 7.60 6.24 -3.07
C GLU A 112 7.71 7.73 -3.46
N SER A 113 7.40 8.09 -4.70
CA SER A 113 7.40 9.48 -5.19
C SER A 113 6.47 10.41 -4.39
N LEU A 114 5.44 9.86 -3.74
CA LEU A 114 4.53 10.63 -2.87
C LEU A 114 5.22 11.20 -1.62
N ALA A 115 6.36 10.61 -1.23
CA ALA A 115 7.18 11.08 -0.11
C ALA A 115 8.00 12.33 -0.44
N TYR A 116 8.28 12.56 -1.73
CA TYR A 116 9.18 13.62 -2.17
C TYR A 116 8.42 14.81 -2.76
N ALA A 117 8.59 15.99 -2.16
CA ALA A 117 7.87 17.21 -2.59
C ALA A 117 8.08 17.57 -4.07
N TRP A 118 9.24 17.21 -4.65
CA TRP A 118 9.58 17.52 -6.04
C TRP A 118 8.92 16.57 -7.06
N ASP A 119 8.39 15.42 -6.67
CA ASP A 119 7.75 14.42 -7.56
C ASP A 119 6.28 14.14 -7.20
N ARG A 120 5.87 14.49 -5.97
CA ARG A 120 4.57 14.14 -5.41
C ARG A 120 3.39 14.51 -6.30
N GLN A 121 3.38 15.71 -6.88
CA GLN A 121 2.26 16.16 -7.70
C GLN A 121 2.17 15.39 -9.02
N ASP A 122 3.30 15.05 -9.63
CA ASP A 122 3.33 14.28 -10.87
C ASP A 122 2.88 12.84 -10.63
N MET A 123 3.26 12.25 -9.50
CA MET A 123 2.75 10.93 -9.10
C MET A 123 1.24 10.95 -8.84
N ILE A 124 0.71 11.97 -8.15
CA ILE A 124 -0.74 12.14 -7.95
C ILE A 124 -1.45 12.24 -9.31
N ASN A 125 -0.94 13.09 -10.21
CA ASN A 125 -1.50 13.25 -11.55
C ASN A 125 -1.48 11.91 -12.33
N ARG A 126 -0.45 11.09 -12.16
CA ARG A 126 -0.34 9.77 -12.80
C ARG A 126 -1.37 8.78 -12.24
N LEU A 127 -1.57 8.76 -10.92
CA LEU A 127 -2.58 7.90 -10.27
C LEU A 127 -4.00 8.28 -10.72
N GLU A 128 -4.30 9.59 -10.83
CA GLU A 128 -5.64 10.09 -11.18
C GLU A 128 -5.95 10.08 -12.68
N ARG A 129 -4.95 10.32 -13.55
CA ARG A 129 -5.16 10.33 -15.01
C ARG A 129 -5.59 8.95 -15.54
N GLY A 130 -5.16 7.90 -14.85
CA GLY A 130 -5.46 6.51 -15.18
C GLY A 130 -4.82 6.03 -16.48
N GLY A 131 -5.35 4.91 -16.98
CA GLY A 131 -4.86 4.17 -18.14
C GLY A 131 -4.25 2.82 -17.73
N PRO A 132 -4.37 1.76 -18.55
CA PRO A 132 -3.67 0.52 -18.28
C PRO A 132 -2.15 0.74 -18.38
N PRO A 133 -1.33 0.01 -17.62
CA PRO A 133 0.11 -0.05 -17.84
C PRO A 133 0.43 -0.41 -19.29
N ASP A 134 1.53 0.13 -19.80
CA ASP A 134 2.03 -0.21 -21.14
C ASP A 134 2.47 -1.69 -21.21
N ASP A 135 2.89 -2.25 -20.08
CA ASP A 135 3.27 -3.66 -19.95
C ASP A 135 2.01 -4.56 -19.83
N PRO A 136 1.82 -5.53 -20.75
CA PRO A 136 0.65 -6.42 -20.72
C PRO A 136 0.56 -7.31 -19.48
N THR A 137 1.70 -7.70 -18.89
CA THR A 137 1.74 -8.50 -17.66
C THR A 137 1.29 -7.65 -16.47
N GLU A 138 1.77 -6.41 -16.35
CA GLU A 138 1.28 -5.47 -15.33
C GLU A 138 -0.22 -5.24 -15.48
N ALA A 139 -0.70 -4.97 -16.70
CA ALA A 139 -2.12 -4.73 -16.98
C ALA A 139 -3.01 -5.93 -16.56
N GLU A 140 -2.57 -7.15 -16.84
CA GLU A 140 -3.31 -8.36 -16.47
C GLU A 140 -3.37 -8.57 -14.95
N LEU A 141 -2.25 -8.37 -14.24
CA LEU A 141 -2.19 -8.48 -12.79
C LEU A 141 -3.09 -7.44 -12.11
N LEU A 142 -3.06 -6.18 -12.57
CA LEU A 142 -3.95 -5.13 -12.06
C LEU A 142 -5.43 -5.43 -12.36
N ARG A 143 -5.73 -6.07 -13.50
CA ARG A 143 -7.10 -6.53 -13.83
C ARG A 143 -7.56 -7.61 -12.86
N HIS A 144 -6.70 -8.55 -12.48
CA HIS A 144 -7.01 -9.56 -11.46
C HIS A 144 -7.32 -8.93 -10.10
N LEU A 145 -6.50 -7.96 -9.65
CA LEU A 145 -6.73 -7.23 -8.40
C LEU A 145 -8.06 -6.46 -8.46
N THR A 146 -8.31 -5.78 -9.57
CA THR A 146 -9.53 -5.00 -9.79
C THR A 146 -10.78 -5.88 -9.73
N ALA A 147 -10.74 -7.02 -10.42
CA ALA A 147 -11.86 -7.97 -10.42
C ALA A 147 -12.07 -8.62 -9.05
N GLU A 148 -10.99 -8.99 -8.36
CA GLU A 148 -11.07 -9.62 -7.03
C GLU A 148 -11.69 -8.65 -6.02
N PHE A 149 -11.20 -7.43 -5.91
CA PHE A 149 -11.60 -6.49 -4.86
C PHE A 149 -12.72 -5.51 -5.28
N ALA A 150 -13.27 -5.67 -6.50
CA ALA A 150 -14.22 -4.75 -7.11
C ALA A 150 -13.72 -3.29 -6.95
N LEU A 151 -12.51 -3.06 -7.44
CA LEU A 151 -11.82 -1.78 -7.30
C LEU A 151 -12.36 -0.76 -8.31
N GLU A 152 -12.48 0.47 -7.83
CA GLU A 152 -12.69 1.63 -8.68
C GLU A 152 -11.45 2.53 -8.50
N PRO A 153 -10.96 3.19 -9.56
CA PRO A 153 -9.80 4.06 -9.46
C PRO A 153 -9.99 5.14 -8.40
N GLY A 154 -8.92 5.45 -7.66
CA GLY A 154 -8.94 6.53 -6.67
C GLY A 154 -9.08 7.90 -7.34
N GLU A 155 -9.92 8.77 -6.76
CA GLU A 155 -10.06 10.16 -7.15
C GLU A 155 -9.72 11.09 -5.97
N HIS A 156 -9.30 12.32 -6.27
CA HIS A 156 -8.97 13.33 -5.26
C HIS A 156 -7.92 12.87 -4.24
N ILE A 157 -6.88 12.18 -4.72
CA ILE A 157 -5.91 11.45 -3.90
C ILE A 157 -5.22 12.38 -2.91
N ALA A 158 -4.80 13.57 -3.35
CA ALA A 158 -4.17 14.57 -2.48
C ALA A 158 -5.06 14.92 -1.27
N ARG A 159 -6.32 15.24 -1.55
CA ARG A 159 -7.32 15.61 -0.54
C ARG A 159 -7.60 14.43 0.40
N ARG A 160 -7.67 13.21 -0.14
CA ARG A 160 -7.92 12.01 0.66
C ARG A 160 -6.76 11.73 1.61
N MET A 161 -5.52 11.83 1.15
CA MET A 161 -4.34 11.68 2.01
C MET A 161 -4.30 12.74 3.12
N GLU A 162 -4.64 14.00 2.85
CA GLU A 162 -4.73 15.05 3.87
C GLU A 162 -5.81 14.74 4.94
N GLN A 163 -6.96 14.21 4.52
CA GLN A 163 -8.01 13.77 5.44
C GLN A 163 -7.52 12.62 6.32
N LEU A 164 -6.87 11.62 5.72
CA LEU A 164 -6.33 10.47 6.43
C LEU A 164 -5.26 10.89 7.44
N GLU A 165 -4.36 11.80 7.08
CA GLU A 165 -3.38 12.39 7.98
C GLU A 165 -4.05 13.09 9.17
N THR A 166 -5.09 13.89 8.90
CA THR A 166 -5.86 14.57 9.96
C THR A 166 -6.55 13.59 10.89
N MET A 167 -7.08 12.50 10.34
CA MET A 167 -7.82 11.49 11.10
C MET A 167 -6.90 10.58 11.91
N TYR A 168 -5.80 10.11 11.35
CA TYR A 168 -5.00 9.00 11.88
C TYR A 168 -3.55 9.35 12.18
N GLY A 169 -3.02 10.50 11.73
CA GLY A 169 -1.60 10.84 11.88
C GLY A 169 -1.11 10.79 13.33
N ALA A 170 -1.93 11.24 14.29
CA ALA A 170 -1.61 11.17 15.72
C ALA A 170 -1.60 9.74 16.31
N ARG A 171 -2.15 8.75 15.59
CA ARG A 171 -2.22 7.34 16.01
C ARG A 171 -1.13 6.47 15.38
N VAL A 172 -0.43 6.98 14.36
CA VAL A 172 0.75 6.31 13.81
C VAL A 172 1.88 6.50 14.81
N SER A 173 2.17 5.44 15.59
CA SER A 173 3.17 5.54 16.65
C SER A 173 4.54 5.76 16.03
N PRO A 174 5.37 6.67 16.57
CA PRO A 174 6.75 6.75 16.16
C PRO A 174 7.42 5.38 16.32
N ALA A 175 8.44 5.13 15.50
CA ALA A 175 9.19 3.89 15.58
C ALA A 175 9.77 3.69 16.98
N GLN A 176 9.93 2.43 17.38
CA GLN A 176 10.53 2.12 18.68
C GLN A 176 11.98 2.62 18.67
N GLU A 177 12.34 3.46 19.64
CA GLU A 177 13.75 3.76 19.91
C GLU A 177 14.44 2.45 20.31
N ALA A 178 15.51 2.10 19.59
CA ALA A 178 16.33 0.92 19.87
C ALA A 178 17.16 1.05 21.15
#